data_AF-A0A1X7E1Y8-F1
#
_entry.id   AF-A0A1X7E1Y8-F1
#
_cell.length_a   1.000
_cell.length_b   1.000
_cell.length_c   1.000
_cell.angle_alpha   90.00
_cell.angle_beta   90.00
_cell.angle_gamma   90.00
#
_symmetry.space_group_name_H-M   'P 1'
#
loop_
_entity.id
_entity.type
_entity.pdbx_description
1 polymer ?
#
loop_
_entity_poly.entity_id
_entity_poly.type
_entity_poly.pdbx_seq_one_letter_code
_entity_poly.pdbx_strand_id
1 'polypeptide(L)'
;MIQKASLRLLQRPAMPTVVISSDIYRETSLASDIADAEDSATELDGPLLMNILVKFFHAYVYPDTHEKVVPLEQISLLFDQFVHRRLGSDVLEGCIETRKMLLSYGFALCMLADLPKSAHIFKSIAEGTTTLDGDIFTGLDIGSGTGVLMLAMGVFAKRNGFSNTSIVGIERNQIVAERTNDLMGRMGLGNVIVADAKKTDTYGFLENKKVHYVTNETLPSVNRSLWKEDFIFICKTLYDDFYSQISNANFFPDAVLVGRSQTEMLTVLNSSNSFQLLDEKYPLRLMKPYAISLSGSMIPLESVGHAYEKFIPEVWRTVLTHRW
;
A
#
# COMPACT_ATOMS: atom_id res chain seq x y z
N MET A 1 -11.72 27.04 35.37
CA MET A 1 -12.20 25.65 35.60
C MET A 1 -13.31 25.26 34.59
N ILE A 2 -14.35 26.08 34.40
CA ILE A 2 -15.45 25.83 33.44
C ILE A 2 -14.97 25.68 31.98
N GLN A 3 -14.06 26.54 31.50
CA GLN A 3 -13.51 26.44 30.13
C GLN A 3 -12.82 25.10 29.84
N LYS A 4 -12.13 24.50 30.82
CA LYS A 4 -11.42 23.22 30.64
C LYS A 4 -12.43 22.05 30.55
N ALA A 5 -13.53 22.12 31.30
CA ALA A 5 -14.63 21.16 31.21
C ALA A 5 -15.40 21.29 29.88
N SER A 6 -15.64 22.51 29.40
CA SER A 6 -16.30 22.75 28.10
C SER A 6 -15.44 22.29 26.91
N LEU A 7 -14.11 22.46 26.97
CA LEU A 7 -13.19 21.95 25.95
C LEU A 7 -13.18 20.42 25.90
N ARG A 8 -13.33 19.75 27.06
CA ARG A 8 -13.48 18.28 27.14
C ARG A 8 -14.69 17.74 26.41
N LEU A 9 -15.79 18.49 26.38
CA LEU A 9 -16.99 18.11 25.63
C LEU A 9 -16.80 18.17 24.11
N LEU A 10 -15.76 18.86 23.63
CA LEU A 10 -15.40 18.94 22.20
C LEU A 10 -14.35 17.88 21.81
N GLN A 11 -13.76 17.18 22.78
CA GLN A 11 -12.79 16.12 22.51
C GLN A 11 -13.50 14.85 22.05
N ARG A 12 -12.95 14.20 21.03
CA ARG A 12 -13.38 12.87 20.62
C ARG A 12 -12.88 11.85 21.64
N PRO A 13 -13.75 10.96 22.13
CA PRO A 13 -13.33 9.91 23.06
C PRO A 13 -12.36 8.95 22.36
N ALA A 14 -11.53 8.29 23.16
CA ALA A 14 -10.72 7.18 22.69
C ALA A 14 -11.59 6.08 22.09
N MET A 15 -11.02 5.33 21.16
CA MET A 15 -11.64 4.13 20.62
C MET A 15 -11.82 3.10 21.74
N PRO A 16 -13.02 2.52 21.91
CA PRO A 16 -13.33 1.70 23.09
C PRO A 16 -12.76 0.27 23.02
N THR A 17 -12.14 -0.11 21.89
CA THR A 17 -11.65 -1.47 21.63
C THR A 17 -10.32 -1.42 20.88
N VAL A 18 -9.60 -2.53 20.85
CA VAL A 18 -8.39 -2.73 20.04
C VAL A 18 -8.69 -2.76 18.54
N VAL A 19 -7.70 -2.43 17.70
CA VAL A 19 -7.88 -2.23 16.24
C VAL A 19 -8.19 -3.53 15.47
N ILE A 20 -7.75 -4.67 16.01
CA ILE A 20 -8.08 -6.02 15.55
C ILE A 20 -8.39 -6.90 16.77
N SER A 21 -9.08 -8.03 16.59
CA SER A 21 -9.39 -8.93 17.71
C SER A 21 -8.12 -9.47 18.38
N SER A 22 -8.11 -9.54 19.71
CA SER A 22 -7.06 -10.21 20.49
C SER A 22 -6.92 -11.69 20.12
N ASP A 23 -8.01 -12.33 19.69
CA ASP A 23 -8.02 -13.76 19.34
C ASP A 23 -7.18 -14.08 18.10
N ILE A 24 -6.97 -13.10 17.23
CA ILE A 24 -6.13 -13.25 16.03
C ILE A 24 -4.77 -12.58 16.19
N TYR A 25 -4.55 -11.83 17.27
CA TYR A 25 -3.29 -11.14 17.49
C TYR A 25 -2.19 -12.11 17.88
N ARG A 26 -1.02 -11.96 17.26
CA ARG A 26 0.16 -12.78 17.50
C ARG A 26 1.17 -11.98 18.29
N GLU A 27 1.62 -12.50 19.44
CA GLU A 27 2.70 -11.92 20.26
C GLU A 27 4.10 -12.20 19.68
N THR A 28 4.26 -11.87 18.40
CA THR A 28 5.47 -12.00 17.58
C THR A 28 5.93 -10.62 17.10
N SER A 29 7.18 -10.51 16.66
CA SER A 29 7.65 -9.29 15.97
C SER A 29 7.13 -9.23 14.55
N LEU A 30 7.14 -8.04 13.93
CA LEU A 30 6.85 -7.87 12.50
C LEU A 30 7.80 -8.72 11.65
N ALA A 31 9.10 -8.73 11.98
CA ALA A 31 10.09 -9.53 11.28
C ALA A 31 9.76 -11.03 11.29
N SER A 32 9.26 -11.56 12.42
CA SER A 32 8.84 -12.96 12.52
C SER A 32 7.61 -13.26 11.66
N ASP A 33 6.63 -12.37 11.64
CA ASP A 33 5.43 -12.57 10.81
C ASP A 33 5.76 -12.47 9.30
N ILE A 34 6.71 -11.61 8.93
CA ILE A 34 7.20 -11.54 7.54
C ILE A 34 7.92 -12.83 7.17
N ALA A 35 8.80 -13.36 8.03
CA ALA A 35 9.49 -14.62 7.77
C ALA A 35 8.51 -15.79 7.56
N ASP A 36 7.43 -15.85 8.34
CA ASP A 36 6.35 -16.83 8.12
C ASP A 36 5.67 -16.63 6.76
N ALA A 37 5.41 -15.37 6.37
CA ALA A 37 4.77 -15.05 5.09
C ALA A 37 5.67 -15.36 3.88
N GLU A 38 6.98 -15.24 4.03
CA GLU A 38 7.98 -15.57 3.01
C GLU A 38 8.05 -17.08 2.72
N ASP A 39 7.66 -17.95 3.66
CA ASP A 39 7.59 -19.39 3.43
C ASP A 39 6.41 -19.74 2.50
N SER A 40 6.74 -20.24 1.31
CA SER A 40 5.76 -20.70 0.31
C SER A 40 4.78 -21.77 0.83
N ALA A 41 5.15 -22.54 1.85
CA ALA A 41 4.30 -23.55 2.46
C ALA A 41 3.26 -22.96 3.43
N THR A 42 3.51 -21.76 3.95
CA THR A 42 2.59 -21.03 4.82
C THR A 42 1.49 -20.38 3.99
N GLU A 43 0.24 -20.57 4.42
CA GLU A 43 -0.92 -19.86 3.86
C GLU A 43 -0.93 -18.40 4.35
N LEU A 44 -1.08 -17.43 3.43
CA LEU A 44 -1.25 -16.02 3.79
C LEU A 44 -2.69 -15.73 4.22
N ASP A 45 -3.07 -16.26 5.37
CA ASP A 45 -4.42 -16.10 5.90
C ASP A 45 -4.71 -14.69 6.44
N GLY A 46 -5.97 -14.42 6.75
CA GLY A 46 -6.39 -13.12 7.29
C GLY A 46 -5.67 -12.74 8.59
N PRO A 47 -5.61 -13.60 9.62
CA PRO A 47 -4.85 -13.35 10.84
C PRO A 47 -3.39 -12.94 10.59
N LEU A 48 -2.62 -13.68 9.79
CA LEU A 48 -1.23 -13.36 9.48
C LEU A 48 -1.12 -11.97 8.81
N LEU A 49 -1.93 -11.73 7.78
CA LEU A 49 -1.94 -10.45 7.05
C LEU A 49 -2.29 -9.28 7.96
N MET A 50 -3.29 -9.42 8.84
CA MET A 50 -3.65 -8.38 9.80
C MET A 50 -2.49 -8.05 10.74
N ASN A 51 -1.82 -9.08 11.28
CA ASN A 51 -0.68 -8.88 12.17
C ASN A 51 0.47 -8.15 11.47
N ILE A 52 0.82 -8.55 10.23
CA ILE A 52 1.83 -7.86 9.42
C ILE A 52 1.45 -6.39 9.26
N LEU A 53 0.24 -6.09 8.82
CA LEU A 53 -0.17 -4.71 8.50
C LEU A 53 -0.23 -3.79 9.73
N VAL A 54 -0.80 -4.26 10.85
CA VAL A 54 -0.89 -3.43 12.05
C VAL A 54 0.48 -3.18 12.68
N LYS A 55 1.38 -4.18 12.63
CA LYS A 55 2.76 -4.02 13.11
C LYS A 55 3.60 -3.19 12.14
N PHE A 56 3.38 -3.32 10.83
CA PHE A 56 4.01 -2.49 9.80
C PHE A 56 3.60 -1.02 9.95
N PHE A 57 2.32 -0.74 10.24
CA PHE A 57 1.85 0.60 10.56
C PHE A 57 2.59 1.19 11.76
N HIS A 58 2.76 0.41 12.83
CA HIS A 58 3.53 0.84 13.99
C HIS A 58 5.00 1.07 13.66
N ALA A 59 5.64 0.14 12.94
CA ALA A 59 7.03 0.26 12.50
C ALA A 59 7.26 1.47 11.59
N TYR A 60 6.29 1.83 10.76
CA TYR A 60 6.38 3.02 9.92
C TYR A 60 6.46 4.33 10.73
N VAL A 61 5.75 4.41 11.86
CA VAL A 61 5.87 5.57 12.76
C VAL A 61 7.10 5.46 13.66
N TYR A 62 7.43 4.24 14.11
CA TYR A 62 8.53 3.93 15.01
C TYR A 62 9.45 2.84 14.42
N PRO A 63 10.41 3.19 13.53
CA PRO A 63 11.19 2.21 12.75
C PRO A 63 11.94 1.16 13.55
N ASP A 64 12.37 1.47 14.78
CA ASP A 64 13.09 0.56 15.68
C ASP A 64 12.21 -0.55 16.30
N THR A 65 10.96 -0.69 15.85
CA THR A 65 9.99 -1.64 16.44
C THR A 65 9.74 -2.89 15.59
N HIS A 66 10.26 -2.94 14.35
CA HIS A 66 10.03 -4.08 13.45
C HIS A 66 10.59 -5.42 13.98
N GLU A 67 11.67 -5.40 14.75
CA GLU A 67 12.24 -6.61 15.38
C GLU A 67 11.66 -6.91 16.77
N LYS A 68 10.81 -6.03 17.31
CA LYS A 68 10.30 -6.13 18.68
C LYS A 68 8.88 -6.67 18.68
N VAL A 69 8.55 -7.41 19.75
CA VAL A 69 7.15 -7.71 20.07
C VAL A 69 6.52 -6.44 20.66
N VAL A 70 5.53 -5.89 19.97
CA VAL A 70 4.78 -4.71 20.44
C VAL A 70 3.43 -5.17 20.98
N PRO A 71 2.95 -4.69 22.14
CA PRO A 71 1.61 -5.03 22.62
C PRO A 71 0.50 -4.48 21.71
N LEU A 72 -0.60 -5.22 21.53
CA LEU A 72 -1.73 -4.81 20.70
C LEU A 72 -2.35 -3.48 21.16
N GLU A 73 -2.32 -3.21 22.46
CA GLU A 73 -2.84 -1.97 23.05
C GLU A 73 -2.04 -0.75 22.58
N GLN A 74 -0.72 -0.89 22.44
CA GLN A 74 0.14 0.20 21.96
C GLN A 74 -0.09 0.46 20.47
N ILE A 75 -0.22 -0.61 19.68
CA ILE A 75 -0.57 -0.51 18.26
C ILE A 75 -1.94 0.17 18.10
N SER A 76 -2.94 -0.30 18.85
CA SER A 76 -4.31 0.24 18.81
C SER A 76 -4.36 1.71 19.23
N LEU A 77 -3.59 2.10 20.25
CA LEU A 77 -3.45 3.50 20.66
C LEU A 77 -2.89 4.36 19.52
N LEU A 78 -1.90 3.87 18.79
CA LEU A 78 -1.35 4.63 17.66
C LEU A 78 -2.35 4.79 16.51
N PHE A 79 -3.14 3.75 16.22
CA PHE A 79 -4.25 3.85 15.27
C PHE A 79 -5.31 4.86 15.73
N ASP A 80 -5.64 4.88 17.02
CA ASP A 80 -6.56 5.84 17.63
C ASP A 80 -6.07 7.28 17.46
N GLN A 81 -4.80 7.50 17.81
CA GLN A 81 -4.11 8.77 17.60
C GLN A 81 -4.09 9.18 16.12
N PHE A 82 -3.91 8.23 15.21
CA PHE A 82 -3.95 8.49 13.78
C PHE A 82 -5.32 8.92 13.31
N VAL A 83 -6.40 8.21 13.66
CA VAL A 83 -7.76 8.59 13.22
C VAL A 83 -8.16 9.96 13.78
N HIS A 84 -7.68 10.29 14.98
CA HIS A 84 -7.93 11.58 15.64
C HIS A 84 -6.89 12.68 15.37
N ARG A 85 -5.83 12.44 14.56
CA ARG A 85 -4.70 13.39 14.40
C ARG A 85 -5.09 14.82 14.01
N ARG A 86 -6.20 14.98 13.29
CA ARG A 86 -6.73 16.29 12.85
C ARG A 86 -7.79 16.88 13.81
N LEU A 87 -8.18 16.15 14.83
CA LEU A 87 -9.23 16.49 15.78
C LEU A 87 -8.64 16.75 17.18
N GLY A 88 -9.45 17.28 18.09
CA GLY A 88 -9.13 17.25 19.52
C GLY A 88 -9.54 15.90 20.08
N SER A 89 -8.62 15.20 20.76
CA SER A 89 -8.90 13.93 21.43
C SER A 89 -7.98 13.77 22.64
N ASP A 90 -8.46 13.07 23.67
CA ASP A 90 -7.72 12.78 24.89
C ASP A 90 -6.49 11.91 24.62
N VAL A 91 -6.54 11.02 23.62
CA VAL A 91 -5.40 10.15 23.25
C VAL A 91 -4.22 10.93 22.65
N LEU A 92 -4.41 12.20 22.32
CA LEU A 92 -3.38 13.10 21.81
C LEU A 92 -3.00 14.21 22.82
N GLU A 93 -3.59 14.24 24.01
CA GLU A 93 -3.25 15.23 25.04
C GLU A 93 -1.79 15.03 25.48
N GLY A 94 -0.96 16.06 25.31
CA GLY A 94 0.48 15.98 25.59
C GLY A 94 1.32 15.27 24.51
N CYS A 95 0.72 14.65 23.49
CA CYS A 95 1.41 13.91 22.44
C CYS A 95 1.73 14.77 21.20
N ILE A 96 2.32 15.96 21.39
CA ILE A 96 2.55 16.93 20.31
C ILE A 96 3.43 16.36 19.19
N GLU A 97 4.53 15.68 19.54
CA GLU A 97 5.47 15.13 18.55
C GLU A 97 4.85 13.97 17.76
N THR A 98 4.14 13.06 18.43
CA THR A 98 3.36 12.00 17.75
C THR A 98 2.34 12.61 16.80
N ARG A 99 1.61 13.65 17.23
CA ARG A 99 0.64 14.32 16.37
C ARG A 99 1.30 14.93 15.13
N LYS A 100 2.44 15.61 15.28
CA LYS A 100 3.20 16.17 14.16
C LYS A 100 3.63 15.07 13.18
N MET A 101 4.18 13.96 13.67
CA MET A 101 4.58 12.83 12.82
C MET A 101 3.38 12.26 12.05
N LEU A 102 2.28 11.98 12.73
CA LEU A 102 1.07 11.44 12.10
C LEU A 102 0.45 12.40 11.07
N LEU A 103 0.60 13.71 11.27
CA LEU A 103 0.18 14.72 10.28
C LEU A 103 1.13 14.74 9.06
N SER A 104 2.45 14.72 9.28
CA SER A 104 3.46 14.74 8.22
C SER A 104 3.34 13.54 7.27
N TYR A 105 3.11 12.34 7.82
CA TYR A 105 2.97 11.11 7.03
C TYR A 105 1.51 10.73 6.78
N GLY A 106 0.59 11.63 7.07
CA GLY A 106 -0.83 11.31 7.17
C GLY A 106 -1.47 10.87 5.87
N PHE A 107 -0.89 11.22 4.71
CA PHE A 107 -1.34 10.76 3.39
C PHE A 107 -0.90 9.32 3.14
N ALA A 108 0.39 9.02 3.24
CA ALA A 108 0.94 7.67 3.07
C ALA A 108 0.26 6.65 4.01
N LEU A 109 0.10 7.01 5.28
CA LEU A 109 -0.54 6.16 6.28
C LEU A 109 -2.03 5.90 6.03
N CYS A 110 -2.73 6.69 5.21
CA CYS A 110 -4.16 6.46 4.96
C CYS A 110 -4.42 5.14 4.23
N MET A 111 -3.58 4.78 3.26
CA MET A 111 -3.70 3.50 2.54
C MET A 111 -3.48 2.35 3.52
N LEU A 112 -2.35 2.36 4.24
CA LEU A 112 -2.00 1.30 5.19
C LEU A 112 -3.02 1.16 6.32
N ALA A 113 -3.64 2.26 6.75
CA ALA A 113 -4.68 2.25 7.78
C ALA A 113 -6.01 1.63 7.29
N ASP A 114 -6.27 1.59 5.99
CA ASP A 114 -7.36 0.81 5.40
C ASP A 114 -6.93 -0.67 5.36
N LEU A 115 -6.90 -1.29 6.55
CA LEU A 115 -6.38 -2.63 6.77
C LEU A 115 -7.03 -3.68 5.87
N PRO A 116 -8.37 -3.71 5.66
CA PRO A 116 -8.99 -4.69 4.78
C PRO A 116 -8.51 -4.56 3.33
N LYS A 117 -8.45 -3.35 2.78
CA LYS A 117 -7.95 -3.11 1.41
C LYS A 117 -6.48 -3.47 1.30
N SER A 118 -5.67 -3.00 2.24
CA SER A 118 -4.23 -3.29 2.28
C SER A 118 -3.96 -4.79 2.34
N ALA A 119 -4.72 -5.56 3.13
CA ALA A 119 -4.57 -7.02 3.21
C ALA A 119 -4.92 -7.72 1.91
N HIS A 120 -5.99 -7.30 1.25
CA HIS A 120 -6.39 -7.87 -0.03
C HIS A 120 -5.34 -7.63 -1.12
N ILE A 121 -4.85 -6.41 -1.22
CA ILE A 121 -3.80 -6.01 -2.17
C ILE A 121 -2.49 -6.74 -1.85
N PHE A 122 -2.07 -6.73 -0.58
CA PHE A 122 -0.87 -7.40 -0.12
C PHE A 122 -0.89 -8.88 -0.48
N LYS A 123 -1.97 -9.60 -0.14
CA LYS A 123 -2.11 -11.03 -0.47
C LYS A 123 -2.07 -11.25 -1.97
N SER A 124 -2.76 -10.42 -2.75
CA SER A 124 -2.81 -10.58 -4.21
C SER A 124 -1.43 -10.45 -4.86
N ILE A 125 -0.59 -9.55 -4.37
CA ILE A 125 0.80 -9.42 -4.80
C ILE A 125 1.64 -10.59 -4.27
N ALA A 126 1.61 -10.83 -2.96
CA ALA A 126 2.47 -11.79 -2.28
C ALA A 126 2.25 -13.25 -2.73
N GLU A 127 1.02 -13.65 -3.05
CA GLU A 127 0.68 -14.99 -3.55
C GLU A 127 0.81 -15.14 -5.07
N GLY A 128 1.21 -14.07 -5.77
CA GLY A 128 1.45 -14.15 -7.20
C GLY A 128 2.54 -15.18 -7.53
N THR A 129 2.56 -15.58 -8.80
CA THR A 129 3.62 -16.43 -9.34
C THR A 129 4.35 -15.68 -10.46
N THR A 130 5.62 -15.99 -10.65
CA THR A 130 6.39 -15.54 -11.80
C THR A 130 7.01 -16.71 -12.53
N THR A 131 7.15 -16.55 -13.84
CA THR A 131 7.91 -17.47 -14.69
C THR A 131 9.31 -16.94 -15.00
N LEU A 132 9.61 -15.72 -14.55
CA LEU A 132 10.91 -15.10 -14.72
C LEU A 132 11.92 -15.71 -13.75
N ASP A 133 13.11 -15.98 -14.26
CA ASP A 133 14.25 -16.49 -13.51
C ASP A 133 15.27 -15.38 -13.20
N GLY A 134 16.39 -15.77 -12.59
CA GLY A 134 17.53 -14.90 -12.29
C GLY A 134 17.99 -14.98 -10.83
N ASP A 135 19.22 -14.56 -10.58
CA ASP A 135 19.83 -14.61 -9.24
C ASP A 135 19.31 -13.53 -8.29
N ILE A 136 18.77 -12.44 -8.85
CA ILE A 136 18.28 -11.26 -8.12
C ILE A 136 16.90 -10.90 -8.65
N PHE A 137 15.90 -10.89 -7.76
CA PHE A 137 14.59 -10.34 -8.05
C PHE A 137 14.67 -8.81 -8.13
N THR A 138 14.17 -8.23 -9.23
CA THR A 138 14.14 -6.77 -9.44
C THR A 138 12.70 -6.27 -9.36
N GLY A 139 12.40 -5.51 -8.31
CA GLY A 139 11.08 -4.91 -8.09
C GLY A 139 11.09 -3.40 -8.28
N LEU A 140 10.01 -2.84 -8.82
CA LEU A 140 9.80 -1.42 -9.00
C LEU A 140 8.48 -1.00 -8.37
N ASP A 141 8.54 -0.13 -7.36
CA ASP A 141 7.35 0.42 -6.71
C ASP A 141 7.17 1.89 -7.02
N ILE A 142 6.01 2.28 -7.54
CA ILE A 142 5.74 3.65 -7.99
C ILE A 142 4.58 4.22 -7.19
N GLY A 143 4.84 5.35 -6.54
CA GLY A 143 3.95 5.91 -5.51
C GLY A 143 4.15 5.18 -4.19
N SER A 144 5.40 5.06 -3.74
CA SER A 144 5.74 4.10 -2.68
C SER A 144 5.03 4.32 -1.35
N GLY A 145 4.59 5.54 -1.02
CA GLY A 145 3.74 5.76 0.13
C GLY A 145 4.39 5.25 1.43
N THR A 146 3.89 4.15 2.00
CA THR A 146 4.50 3.54 3.20
C THR A 146 5.52 2.45 2.94
N GLY A 147 5.69 2.02 1.68
CA GLY A 147 6.49 0.87 1.29
C GLY A 147 5.78 -0.47 1.50
N VAL A 148 4.48 -0.49 1.80
CA VAL A 148 3.72 -1.74 2.02
C VAL A 148 3.69 -2.63 0.77
N LEU A 149 3.69 -2.04 -0.43
CA LEU A 149 3.75 -2.80 -1.68
C LEU A 149 5.17 -3.31 -1.97
N MET A 150 6.22 -2.59 -1.55
CA MET A 150 7.60 -3.11 -1.56
C MET A 150 7.73 -4.33 -0.65
N LEU A 151 7.13 -4.29 0.54
CA LEU A 151 7.09 -5.44 1.44
C LEU A 151 6.37 -6.63 0.79
N ALA A 152 5.21 -6.40 0.16
CA ALA A 152 4.48 -7.45 -0.54
C ALA A 152 5.30 -8.07 -1.69
N MET A 153 6.05 -7.25 -2.45
CA MET A 153 7.00 -7.72 -3.46
C MET A 153 8.17 -8.51 -2.87
N GLY A 154 8.67 -8.12 -1.69
CA GLY A 154 9.70 -8.87 -0.97
C GLY A 154 9.21 -10.28 -0.61
N VAL A 155 8.00 -10.39 -0.06
CA VAL A 155 7.36 -11.67 0.23
C VAL A 155 7.13 -12.48 -1.06
N PHE A 156 6.61 -11.85 -2.12
CA PHE A 156 6.46 -12.48 -3.43
C PHE A 156 7.78 -13.08 -3.93
N ALA A 157 8.88 -12.33 -3.84
CA ALA A 157 10.19 -12.78 -4.30
C ALA A 157 10.67 -14.03 -3.55
N LYS A 158 10.56 -14.03 -2.22
CA LYS A 158 10.96 -15.17 -1.39
C LYS A 158 10.11 -16.41 -1.65
N ARG A 159 8.79 -16.24 -1.76
CA ARG A 159 7.85 -17.33 -2.09
C ARG A 159 8.10 -17.93 -3.47
N ASN A 160 8.64 -17.14 -4.41
CA ASN A 160 9.05 -17.60 -5.74
C ASN A 160 10.53 -18.05 -5.81
N GLY A 161 11.19 -18.25 -4.67
CA GLY A 161 12.52 -18.88 -4.60
C GLY A 161 13.70 -17.93 -4.80
N PHE A 162 13.50 -16.63 -4.91
CA PHE A 162 14.59 -15.67 -5.03
C PHE A 162 15.32 -15.50 -3.70
N SER A 163 16.63 -15.73 -3.70
CA SER A 163 17.46 -15.53 -2.50
C SER A 163 17.78 -14.06 -2.26
N ASN A 164 17.96 -13.28 -3.31
CA ASN A 164 18.31 -11.87 -3.26
C ASN A 164 17.25 -10.99 -3.95
N THR A 165 17.06 -9.78 -3.43
CA THR A 165 16.12 -8.79 -3.96
C THR A 165 16.80 -7.44 -4.19
N SER A 166 16.34 -6.72 -5.20
CA SER A 166 16.69 -5.35 -5.53
C SER A 166 15.39 -4.61 -5.82
N ILE A 167 14.75 -4.08 -4.78
CA ILE A 167 13.49 -3.35 -4.89
C ILE A 167 13.77 -1.85 -4.77
N VAL A 168 13.33 -1.09 -5.76
CA VAL A 168 13.42 0.38 -5.75
C VAL A 168 12.02 0.97 -5.74
N GLY A 169 11.75 1.78 -4.73
CA GLY A 169 10.57 2.63 -4.64
C GLY A 169 10.81 4.02 -5.22
N ILE A 170 9.80 4.60 -5.85
CA ILE A 170 9.77 5.97 -6.35
C ILE A 170 8.67 6.72 -5.63
N GLU A 171 9.04 7.77 -4.92
CA GLU A 171 8.11 8.65 -4.21
C GLU A 171 8.43 10.11 -4.55
N ARG A 172 7.38 10.92 -4.75
CA ARG A 172 7.53 12.33 -5.10
C ARG A 172 7.63 13.22 -3.86
N ASN A 173 6.97 12.84 -2.77
CA ASN A 173 7.01 13.57 -1.51
C ASN A 173 8.28 13.22 -0.73
N GLN A 174 9.20 14.18 -0.64
CA GLN A 174 10.48 13.99 0.04
C GLN A 174 10.36 13.47 1.48
N ILE A 175 9.44 14.00 2.27
CA ILE A 175 9.27 13.61 3.69
C ILE A 175 8.81 12.15 3.79
N VAL A 176 7.93 11.71 2.88
CA VAL A 176 7.44 10.33 2.81
C VAL A 176 8.54 9.41 2.28
N ALA A 177 9.27 9.82 1.25
CA ALA A 177 10.36 9.05 0.67
C ALA A 177 11.48 8.80 1.68
N GLU A 178 11.93 9.82 2.41
CA GLU A 178 12.97 9.69 3.44
C GLU A 178 12.54 8.75 4.56
N ARG A 179 11.28 8.88 5.03
CA ARG A 179 10.73 7.99 6.06
C ARG A 179 10.63 6.54 5.58
N THR A 180 10.13 6.33 4.37
CA THR A 180 9.98 5.00 3.79
C THR A 180 11.33 4.36 3.51
N ASN A 181 12.29 5.14 2.99
CA ASN A 181 13.65 4.67 2.77
C ASN A 181 14.34 4.24 4.07
N ASP A 182 14.16 4.98 5.18
CA ASP A 182 14.68 4.61 6.49
C ASP A 182 14.12 3.26 6.96
N LEU A 183 12.80 3.06 6.88
CA LEU A 183 12.17 1.78 7.26
C LEU A 183 12.61 0.63 6.32
N MET A 184 12.52 0.81 5.00
CA MET A 184 12.88 -0.23 4.03
C MET A 184 14.34 -0.63 4.12
N GLY A 185 15.24 0.34 4.35
CA GLY A 185 16.66 0.08 4.54
C GLY A 185 16.94 -0.74 5.81
N ARG A 186 16.26 -0.42 6.92
CA ARG A 186 16.37 -1.19 8.18
C ARG A 186 15.86 -2.62 8.04
N MET A 187 14.78 -2.81 7.30
CA MET A 187 14.20 -4.13 7.04
C MET A 187 14.93 -4.92 5.93
N GLY A 188 15.93 -4.31 5.27
CA GLY A 188 16.64 -4.93 4.16
C GLY A 188 15.78 -5.18 2.91
N LEU A 189 14.68 -4.45 2.74
CA LEU A 189 13.71 -4.67 1.66
C LEU A 189 14.04 -3.91 0.37
N GLY A 190 14.86 -2.86 0.45
CA GLY A 190 15.21 -2.03 -0.69
C GLY A 190 15.42 -0.57 -0.31
N ASN A 191 15.37 0.30 -1.32
CA ASN A 191 15.55 1.73 -1.17
C ASN A 191 14.44 2.52 -1.87
N VAL A 192 14.18 3.74 -1.41
CA VAL A 192 13.22 4.66 -2.03
C VAL A 192 13.96 5.91 -2.48
N ILE A 193 13.71 6.33 -3.72
CA ILE A 193 14.26 7.55 -4.30
C ILE A 193 13.20 8.64 -4.41
N VAL A 194 13.63 9.90 -4.24
CA VAL A 194 12.78 11.07 -4.48
C VAL A 194 12.83 11.41 -5.96
N ALA A 195 11.77 11.10 -6.71
CA ALA A 195 11.75 11.36 -8.15
C ALA A 195 10.33 11.51 -8.72
N ASP A 196 10.25 11.93 -9.98
CA ASP A 196 9.00 11.98 -10.75
C ASP A 196 8.97 10.79 -11.73
N ALA A 197 8.12 9.82 -11.44
CA ALA A 197 7.98 8.58 -12.23
C ALA A 197 7.50 8.80 -13.68
N LYS A 198 7.08 10.02 -14.05
CA LYS A 198 6.76 10.37 -15.44
C LYS A 198 7.98 10.71 -16.29
N LYS A 199 9.16 10.84 -15.67
CA LYS A 199 10.38 11.23 -16.37
C LYS A 199 11.26 10.01 -16.63
N THR A 200 11.71 9.86 -17.86
CA THR A 200 12.60 8.76 -18.30
C THR A 200 13.88 8.70 -17.45
N ASP A 201 14.49 9.84 -17.14
CA ASP A 201 15.73 9.92 -16.34
C ASP A 201 15.60 9.33 -14.91
N THR A 202 14.38 9.21 -14.39
CA THR A 202 14.12 8.60 -13.07
C THR A 202 14.57 7.13 -13.03
N TYR A 203 14.53 6.43 -14.16
CA TYR A 203 14.71 4.99 -14.25
C TYR A 203 16.12 4.55 -14.63
N GLY A 204 17.13 5.42 -14.52
CA GLY A 204 18.51 5.08 -14.85
C GLY A 204 19.06 3.84 -14.13
N PHE A 205 18.51 3.51 -12.94
CA PHE A 205 18.88 2.30 -12.19
C PHE A 205 18.40 0.97 -12.81
N LEU A 206 17.52 1.03 -13.83
CA LEU A 206 17.05 -0.12 -14.61
C LEU A 206 17.95 -0.45 -15.81
N GLU A 207 18.99 0.33 -16.06
CA GLU A 207 19.89 0.08 -17.18
C GLU A 207 20.44 -1.37 -17.13
N ASN A 208 20.20 -2.13 -18.21
CA ASN A 208 20.57 -3.54 -18.36
C ASN A 208 19.94 -4.52 -17.35
N LYS A 209 18.85 -4.13 -16.66
CA LYS A 209 18.11 -5.02 -15.74
C LYS A 209 16.76 -5.39 -16.32
N LYS A 210 16.38 -6.67 -16.21
CA LYS A 210 14.99 -7.10 -16.38
C LYS A 210 14.25 -6.84 -15.08
N VAL A 211 13.03 -6.32 -15.20
CA VAL A 211 12.15 -6.09 -14.06
C VAL A 211 11.25 -7.31 -13.90
N HIS A 212 11.17 -7.84 -12.68
CA HIS A 212 10.32 -8.98 -12.36
C HIS A 212 8.91 -8.52 -11.98
N TYR A 213 8.79 -7.40 -11.27
CA TYR A 213 7.51 -6.90 -10.79
C TYR A 213 7.46 -5.37 -10.78
N VAL A 214 6.36 -4.80 -11.26
CA VAL A 214 6.05 -3.36 -11.19
C VAL A 214 4.76 -3.15 -10.41
N THR A 215 4.81 -2.34 -9.35
CA THR A 215 3.61 -1.81 -8.68
C THR A 215 3.44 -0.34 -9.05
N ASN A 216 2.25 0.04 -9.49
CA ASN A 216 1.87 1.43 -9.78
C ASN A 216 0.62 1.80 -8.99
N GLU A 217 0.82 2.34 -7.79
CA GLU A 217 -0.24 2.68 -6.85
C GLU A 217 -0.89 4.04 -7.15
N THR A 218 -0.50 4.71 -8.25
CA THR A 218 -1.02 6.04 -8.58
C THR A 218 -2.40 6.02 -9.29
N LEU A 219 -3.23 5.01 -9.02
CA LEU A 219 -4.58 4.91 -9.59
C LEU A 219 -5.56 5.78 -8.78
N PRO A 220 -6.40 6.62 -9.43
CA PRO A 220 -7.38 7.41 -8.70
C PRO A 220 -8.44 6.55 -8.02
N SER A 221 -9.02 7.09 -6.95
CA SER A 221 -10.13 6.48 -6.23
C SER A 221 -11.43 6.43 -7.03
N VAL A 222 -12.40 5.67 -6.51
CA VAL A 222 -13.71 5.47 -7.13
C VAL A 222 -14.34 6.81 -7.49
N ASN A 223 -14.95 6.87 -8.68
CA ASN A 223 -15.60 8.05 -9.25
C ASN A 223 -14.68 9.22 -9.63
N ARG A 224 -13.36 9.12 -9.46
CA ARG A 224 -12.39 10.10 -9.96
C ARG A 224 -11.92 9.73 -11.36
N SER A 225 -11.71 10.75 -12.19
CA SER A 225 -11.17 10.53 -13.54
C SER A 225 -9.68 10.23 -13.49
N LEU A 226 -9.19 9.47 -14.47
CA LEU A 226 -7.79 9.04 -14.61
C LEU A 226 -6.78 10.19 -14.65
N TRP A 227 -7.16 11.40 -15.06
CA TRP A 227 -6.26 12.56 -15.04
C TRP A 227 -5.89 13.05 -13.63
N LYS A 228 -6.61 12.61 -12.59
CA LYS A 228 -6.39 13.09 -11.22
C LYS A 228 -5.08 12.59 -10.61
N GLU A 229 -4.58 11.47 -11.11
CA GLU A 229 -3.33 10.87 -10.69
C GLU A 229 -2.51 10.50 -11.93
N ASP A 230 -1.25 10.12 -11.73
CA ASP A 230 -0.27 9.97 -12.81
C ASP A 230 -0.23 8.56 -13.45
N PHE A 231 -1.11 7.63 -13.04
CA PHE A 231 -1.12 6.21 -13.47
C PHE A 231 -0.88 6.00 -14.96
N ILE A 232 -1.67 6.67 -15.80
CA ILE A 232 -1.64 6.50 -17.26
C ILE A 232 -0.33 7.03 -17.87
N PHE A 233 0.18 8.14 -17.35
CA PHE A 233 1.43 8.74 -17.84
C PHE A 233 2.65 7.91 -17.42
N ILE A 234 2.63 7.37 -16.21
CA ILE A 234 3.68 6.48 -15.70
C ILE A 234 3.73 5.20 -16.53
N CYS A 235 2.59 4.52 -16.72
CA CYS A 235 2.53 3.32 -17.57
C CYS A 235 3.01 3.63 -18.99
N LYS A 236 2.56 4.75 -19.58
CA LYS A 236 3.04 5.17 -20.90
C LYS A 236 4.56 5.33 -20.95
N THR A 237 5.15 6.01 -19.96
CA THR A 237 6.62 6.21 -19.89
C THR A 237 7.36 4.87 -19.83
N LEU A 238 6.89 3.93 -19.00
CA LEU A 238 7.51 2.60 -18.90
C LEU A 238 7.41 1.80 -20.20
N TYR A 239 6.26 1.80 -20.86
CA TYR A 239 6.07 1.04 -22.10
C TYR A 239 6.71 1.69 -23.33
N ASP A 240 6.84 3.03 -23.37
CA ASP A 240 7.49 3.72 -24.47
C ASP A 240 9.03 3.61 -24.38
N ASP A 241 9.60 3.83 -23.19
CA ASP A 241 11.06 3.96 -23.04
C ASP A 241 11.74 2.72 -22.43
N PHE A 242 11.02 1.87 -21.69
CA PHE A 242 11.57 0.75 -20.92
C PHE A 242 10.91 -0.61 -21.26
N TYR A 243 10.27 -0.72 -22.41
CA TYR A 243 9.58 -1.94 -22.84
C TYR A 243 10.46 -3.19 -22.72
N SER A 244 11.72 -3.12 -23.13
CA SER A 244 12.63 -4.26 -23.11
C SER A 244 12.90 -4.80 -21.71
N GLN A 245 12.83 -3.93 -20.70
CA GLN A 245 13.05 -4.24 -19.28
C GLN A 245 11.79 -4.80 -18.63
N ILE A 246 10.60 -4.29 -19.00
CA ILE A 246 9.33 -4.59 -18.32
C ILE A 246 8.39 -5.54 -19.08
N SER A 247 8.69 -5.89 -20.34
CA SER A 247 7.76 -6.65 -21.22
C SER A 247 7.25 -7.97 -20.67
N ASN A 248 8.00 -8.61 -19.77
CA ASN A 248 7.60 -9.86 -19.12
C ASN A 248 7.35 -9.72 -17.61
N ALA A 249 7.40 -8.49 -17.07
CA ALA A 249 7.21 -8.25 -15.65
C ALA A 249 5.75 -8.55 -15.25
N ASN A 250 5.57 -9.00 -14.00
CA ASN A 250 4.28 -8.95 -13.35
C ASN A 250 3.91 -7.48 -13.03
N PHE A 251 2.62 -7.15 -13.04
CA PHE A 251 2.13 -5.81 -12.73
C PHE A 251 1.09 -5.84 -11.61
N PHE A 252 1.12 -4.81 -10.77
CA PHE A 252 0.00 -4.45 -9.91
C PHE A 252 -0.40 -2.98 -10.13
N PRO A 253 -1.69 -2.70 -10.36
CA PRO A 253 -2.73 -3.66 -10.73
C PRO A 253 -2.38 -4.38 -12.05
N ASP A 254 -2.68 -5.67 -12.15
CA ASP A 254 -2.45 -6.45 -13.38
C ASP A 254 -3.34 -5.95 -14.52
N ALA A 255 -4.58 -5.59 -14.18
CA ALA A 255 -5.51 -4.96 -15.09
C ALA A 255 -6.48 -4.02 -14.35
N VAL A 256 -6.99 -3.02 -15.07
CA VAL A 256 -7.95 -2.04 -14.56
C VAL A 256 -9.12 -1.92 -15.53
N LEU A 257 -10.34 -2.12 -15.05
CA LEU A 257 -11.55 -1.81 -15.80
C LEU A 257 -11.83 -0.31 -15.67
N VAL A 258 -11.87 0.38 -16.81
CA VAL A 258 -12.15 1.81 -16.89
C VAL A 258 -13.32 2.07 -17.82
N GLY A 259 -14.01 3.19 -17.64
CA GLY A 259 -15.04 3.62 -18.57
C GLY A 259 -15.45 5.06 -18.40
N ARG A 260 -16.28 5.57 -19.31
CA ARG A 260 -16.90 6.90 -19.19
C ARG A 260 -17.95 6.91 -18.08
N SER A 261 -18.72 5.83 -18.01
CA SER A 261 -19.69 5.52 -16.96
C SER A 261 -19.58 4.03 -16.61
N GLN A 262 -20.33 3.58 -15.59
CA GLN A 262 -20.36 2.17 -15.19
C GLN A 262 -20.92 1.22 -16.27
N THR A 263 -21.56 1.77 -17.32
CA THR A 263 -22.20 0.97 -18.38
C THR A 263 -21.79 1.40 -19.80
N GLU A 264 -20.93 2.41 -19.93
CA GLU A 264 -20.59 3.02 -21.22
C GLU A 264 -19.08 3.07 -21.42
N MET A 265 -18.63 2.64 -22.60
CA MET A 265 -17.22 2.63 -23.02
C MET A 265 -16.31 1.90 -22.02
N LEU A 266 -16.80 0.79 -21.47
CA LEU A 266 -16.00 -0.06 -20.60
C LEU A 266 -14.88 -0.72 -21.38
N THR A 267 -13.67 -0.62 -20.86
CA THR A 267 -12.47 -1.22 -21.44
C THR A 267 -11.49 -1.65 -20.35
N VAL A 268 -10.70 -2.67 -20.63
CA VAL A 268 -9.69 -3.19 -19.70
C VAL A 268 -8.33 -2.66 -20.12
N LEU A 269 -7.64 -1.98 -19.21
CA LEU A 269 -6.24 -1.56 -19.35
C LEU A 269 -5.36 -2.61 -18.68
N ASN A 270 -4.35 -3.12 -19.37
CA ASN A 270 -3.40 -4.10 -18.85
C ASN A 270 -2.08 -4.08 -19.65
N SER A 271 -1.17 -5.01 -19.36
CA SER A 271 0.11 -5.10 -20.06
C SER A 271 -0.01 -5.32 -21.58
N SER A 272 -1.04 -6.04 -22.04
CA SER A 272 -1.24 -6.32 -23.48
C SER A 272 -1.55 -5.09 -24.32
N ASN A 273 -2.05 -4.02 -23.71
CA ASN A 273 -2.30 -2.73 -24.37
C ASN A 273 -1.50 -1.58 -23.75
N SER A 274 -0.42 -1.90 -23.01
CA SER A 274 0.43 -0.90 -22.36
C SER A 274 -0.33 0.03 -21.40
N PHE A 275 -1.45 -0.45 -20.86
CA PHE A 275 -2.43 0.33 -20.10
C PHE A 275 -2.97 1.56 -20.85
N GLN A 276 -3.06 1.50 -22.18
CA GLN A 276 -3.60 2.54 -23.05
C GLN A 276 -4.89 2.08 -23.77
N LEU A 277 -5.63 3.02 -24.34
CA LEU A 277 -6.76 2.69 -25.21
C LEU A 277 -6.25 2.23 -26.57
N LEU A 278 -6.89 1.19 -27.12
CA LEU A 278 -6.67 0.77 -28.51
C LEU A 278 -7.32 1.73 -29.54
N ASP A 279 -8.32 2.51 -29.12
CA ASP A 279 -9.05 3.46 -29.96
C ASP A 279 -9.22 4.80 -29.22
N GLU A 280 -8.84 5.91 -29.86
CA GLU A 280 -8.80 7.26 -29.29
C GLU A 280 -10.13 8.02 -29.34
N LYS A 281 -11.24 7.37 -29.71
CA LYS A 281 -12.59 7.99 -29.76
C LYS A 281 -12.96 8.81 -28.52
N TYR A 282 -12.48 8.41 -27.34
CA TYR A 282 -12.68 9.16 -26.10
C TYR A 282 -11.37 9.30 -25.31
N PRO A 283 -11.03 10.49 -24.77
CA PRO A 283 -9.78 10.67 -24.05
C PRO A 283 -9.69 9.80 -22.81
N LEU A 284 -8.70 8.90 -22.75
CA LEU A 284 -8.47 7.98 -21.63
C LEU A 284 -8.45 8.70 -20.28
N ARG A 285 -7.76 9.84 -20.20
CA ARG A 285 -7.65 10.67 -18.99
C ARG A 285 -8.99 11.09 -18.37
N LEU A 286 -10.09 11.07 -19.14
CA LEU A 286 -11.43 11.44 -18.66
C LEU A 286 -12.23 10.23 -18.14
N MET A 287 -11.82 9.01 -18.49
CA MET A 287 -12.44 7.78 -17.97
C MET A 287 -12.19 7.64 -16.46
N LYS A 288 -12.97 6.77 -15.83
CA LYS A 288 -12.92 6.47 -14.39
C LYS A 288 -12.63 4.98 -14.18
N PRO A 289 -11.82 4.62 -13.17
CA PRO A 289 -11.63 3.22 -12.83
C PRO A 289 -12.84 2.71 -12.04
N TYR A 290 -13.21 1.45 -12.31
CA TYR A 290 -14.36 0.78 -11.69
C TYR A 290 -13.98 -0.53 -11.01
N ALA A 291 -13.03 -1.27 -11.58
CA ALA A 291 -12.54 -2.52 -11.01
C ALA A 291 -11.06 -2.69 -11.29
N ILE A 292 -10.41 -3.52 -10.48
CA ILE A 292 -9.02 -3.95 -10.68
C ILE A 292 -8.95 -5.47 -10.64
N SER A 293 -8.00 -6.04 -11.38
CA SER A 293 -7.69 -7.47 -11.32
C SER A 293 -6.91 -7.75 -10.04
N LEU A 294 -7.47 -8.60 -9.19
CA LEU A 294 -6.83 -9.15 -8.00
C LEU A 294 -6.95 -10.68 -8.08
N SER A 295 -5.80 -11.35 -8.05
CA SER A 295 -5.72 -12.83 -8.07
C SER A 295 -6.51 -13.44 -9.25
N GLY A 296 -6.41 -12.83 -10.43
CA GLY A 296 -7.06 -13.28 -11.66
C GLY A 296 -8.56 -12.97 -11.79
N SER A 297 -9.14 -12.24 -10.82
CA SER A 297 -10.56 -11.84 -10.85
C SER A 297 -10.69 -10.32 -10.88
N MET A 298 -11.61 -9.80 -11.70
CA MET A 298 -11.96 -8.37 -11.69
C MET A 298 -12.83 -8.05 -10.47
N ILE A 299 -12.27 -7.30 -9.52
CA ILE A 299 -12.93 -6.90 -8.28
C ILE A 299 -13.31 -5.43 -8.37
N PRO A 300 -14.60 -5.06 -8.17
CA PRO A 300 -15.00 -3.66 -8.08
C PRO A 300 -14.18 -2.93 -7.01
N LEU A 301 -13.76 -1.70 -7.29
CA LEU A 301 -12.88 -0.94 -6.39
C LEU A 301 -13.48 -0.76 -4.98
N GLU A 302 -14.80 -0.60 -4.90
CA GLU A 302 -15.55 -0.52 -3.65
C GLU A 302 -15.57 -1.84 -2.87
N SER A 303 -15.36 -2.97 -3.54
CA SER A 303 -15.37 -4.32 -2.94
C SER A 303 -13.98 -4.83 -2.56
N VAL A 304 -12.92 -4.09 -2.92
CA VAL A 304 -11.56 -4.43 -2.50
C VAL A 304 -11.51 -4.41 -0.97
N GLY A 305 -11.06 -5.51 -0.37
CA GLY A 305 -10.92 -5.64 1.08
C GLY A 305 -12.12 -6.21 1.82
N HIS A 306 -13.31 -6.31 1.18
CA HIS A 306 -14.53 -6.81 1.85
C HIS A 306 -14.34 -8.15 2.58
N ALA A 307 -13.57 -9.09 2.01
CA ALA A 307 -13.31 -10.39 2.62
C ALA A 307 -12.56 -10.33 3.98
N TYR A 308 -11.88 -9.22 4.26
CA TYR A 308 -11.07 -8.99 5.45
C TYR A 308 -11.76 -8.11 6.49
N GLU A 309 -12.90 -7.48 6.18
CA GLU A 309 -13.62 -6.64 7.13
C GLU A 309 -13.98 -7.38 8.41
N LYS A 310 -14.24 -8.69 8.31
CA LYS A 310 -14.56 -9.56 9.45
C LYS A 310 -13.49 -9.55 10.55
N PHE A 311 -12.26 -9.17 10.25
CA PHE A 311 -11.17 -9.08 11.23
C PHE A 311 -11.09 -7.72 11.95
N ILE A 312 -11.84 -6.73 11.46
CA ILE A 312 -11.88 -5.39 12.03
C ILE A 312 -13.14 -5.25 12.88
N PRO A 313 -13.06 -4.83 14.15
CA PRO A 313 -14.23 -4.54 14.95
C PRO A 313 -15.08 -3.43 14.34
N GLU A 314 -16.41 -3.52 14.49
CA GLU A 314 -17.36 -2.63 13.82
C GLU A 314 -17.08 -1.13 14.05
N VAL A 315 -16.75 -0.76 15.30
CA VAL A 315 -16.41 0.63 15.66
C VAL A 315 -15.22 1.17 14.87
N TRP A 316 -14.22 0.34 14.60
CA TRP A 316 -13.03 0.71 13.84
C TRP A 316 -13.30 0.81 12.34
N ARG A 317 -14.21 -0.01 11.79
CA ARG A 317 -14.56 0.06 10.36
C ARG A 317 -14.99 1.47 9.98
N THR A 318 -15.82 2.11 10.79
CA THR A 318 -16.36 3.46 10.50
C THR A 318 -15.30 4.57 10.40
N VAL A 319 -14.08 4.36 10.92
CA VAL A 319 -13.02 5.38 10.96
C VAL A 319 -11.79 5.02 10.12
N LEU A 320 -11.58 3.73 9.84
CA LEU A 320 -10.46 3.20 9.04
C LEU A 320 -10.83 3.03 7.56
N THR A 321 -12.06 2.66 7.23
CA THR A 321 -12.49 2.50 5.83
C THR A 321 -12.80 3.88 5.22
N HIS A 322 -12.73 4.01 3.89
CA HIS A 322 -13.05 5.21 3.09
C HIS A 322 -11.91 6.21 2.81
N ARG A 323 -10.64 5.83 2.98
CA ARG A 323 -9.51 6.76 2.74
C ARG A 323 -8.68 6.47 1.48
N TRP A 324 -9.06 5.42 0.76
CA TRP A 324 -8.68 5.13 -0.62
C TRP A 324 -9.83 5.53 -1.54
#